data_AF-X1GWU9-F1
#
_entry.id   AF-X1GWU9-F1
#
_cell.length_a   1.000
_cell.length_b   1.000
_cell.length_c   1.000
_cell.angle_alpha   90.00
_cell.angle_beta   90.00
_cell.angle_gamma   90.00
#
_symmetry.space_group_name_H-M   'P 1'
#
loop_
_entity.id
_entity.type
_entity.pdbx_description
1 polymer ?
#
loop_
_entity_poly.entity_id
_entity_poly.type
_entity_poly.pdbx_seq_one_letter_code
_entity_poly.pdbx_strand_id
1 'polypeptide(L)'
;LIEQKVNAVGVKASESARDLTDMTEQRTFANMRAFLYWAIRDALDPALDGELALPPIDELTQDLTEVHWTTRSNGDIIIEEKDRIKKRLGRSPDYGDAVANTFSRKKKHKQAEAFC
;
A
#
# COMPACT_ATOMS: atom_id res chain seq x y z
N LEU A 1 -21.62 0.49 13.51
CA LEU A 1 -20.47 -0.25 12.92
C LEU A 1 -20.49 -1.73 13.25
N ILE A 2 -20.67 -2.15 14.51
CA ILE A 2 -20.81 -3.58 14.90
C ILE A 2 -22.03 -4.23 14.20
N GLU A 3 -23.12 -3.48 14.03
CA GLU A 3 -24.38 -3.94 13.43
C GLU A 3 -24.32 -4.14 11.90
N GLN A 4 -23.32 -3.58 11.23
CA GLN A 4 -23.14 -3.70 9.77
C GLN A 4 -22.16 -4.83 9.35
N LYS A 5 -21.64 -5.63 10.31
CA LYS A 5 -20.63 -6.67 10.05
C LYS A 5 -19.39 -6.17 9.28
N VAL A 6 -19.03 -4.90 9.43
CA VAL A 6 -17.88 -4.30 8.72
C VAL A 6 -16.60 -4.58 9.51
N ASN A 7 -15.57 -5.07 8.83
CA ASN A 7 -14.27 -5.29 9.43
C ASN A 7 -13.49 -3.97 9.51
N ALA A 8 -13.05 -3.58 10.71
CA ALA A 8 -12.20 -2.42 10.92
C ALA A 8 -10.74 -2.85 11.09
N VAL A 9 -9.86 -2.39 10.20
CA VAL A 9 -8.44 -2.72 10.22
C VAL A 9 -7.62 -1.45 10.34
N GLY A 10 -6.83 -1.35 11.42
CA GLY A 10 -5.86 -0.27 11.60
C GLY A 10 -4.60 -0.54 10.79
N VAL A 11 -4.21 0.41 9.94
CA VAL A 11 -3.00 0.35 9.10
C VAL A 11 -1.92 1.24 9.68
N LYS A 12 -0.77 0.66 10.02
CA LYS A 12 0.39 1.44 10.45
C LYS A 12 1.39 1.50 9.29
N ALA A 13 1.42 2.62 8.58
CA ALA A 13 2.27 2.82 7.40
C ALA A 13 3.78 2.67 7.68
N SER A 14 4.21 2.96 8.92
CA SER A 14 5.60 2.83 9.38
C SER A 14 5.96 1.42 9.89
N GLU A 15 5.02 0.49 9.90
CA GLU A 15 5.28 -0.90 10.26
C GLU A 15 6.19 -1.56 9.21
N SER A 16 7.05 -2.47 9.67
CA SER A 16 7.94 -3.24 8.81
C SER A 16 7.12 -4.17 7.92
N ALA A 17 7.40 -4.17 6.61
CA ALA A 17 6.82 -5.09 5.64
C ALA A 17 7.70 -6.33 5.41
N ARG A 18 8.57 -6.67 6.39
CA ARG A 18 9.28 -7.95 6.40
C ARG A 18 8.26 -9.09 6.26
N ASP A 19 8.52 -10.02 5.35
CA ASP A 19 7.66 -11.14 4.95
C ASP A 19 6.53 -10.80 3.95
N LEU A 20 6.50 -9.57 3.43
CA LEU A 20 5.63 -9.20 2.31
C LEU A 20 6.47 -8.96 1.06
N THR A 21 6.07 -9.63 -0.02
CA THR A 21 6.69 -9.54 -1.34
C THR A 21 5.66 -9.10 -2.37
N ASP A 22 6.13 -8.58 -3.50
CA ASP A 22 5.27 -8.26 -4.63
C ASP A 22 4.68 -9.54 -5.26
N MET A 23 3.77 -9.38 -6.22
CA MET A 23 3.16 -10.51 -6.93
C MET A 23 4.19 -11.41 -7.63
N THR A 24 5.39 -10.87 -7.91
CA THR A 24 6.51 -11.62 -8.52
C THR A 24 7.41 -12.33 -7.52
N GLU A 25 7.23 -12.10 -6.21
CA GLU A 25 8.05 -12.61 -5.10
C GLU A 25 9.54 -12.19 -5.15
N GLN A 26 9.90 -11.21 -5.97
CA GLN A 26 11.30 -10.80 -6.17
C GLN A 26 11.68 -9.57 -5.36
N ARG A 27 10.70 -8.75 -4.94
CA ARG A 27 10.95 -7.45 -4.32
C ARG A 27 10.57 -7.46 -2.85
N THR A 28 11.45 -6.86 -2.04
CA THR A 28 11.23 -6.62 -0.61
C THR A 28 11.00 -5.14 -0.33
N PHE A 29 10.30 -4.85 0.76
CA PHE A 29 9.86 -3.49 1.09
C PHE A 29 10.34 -3.06 2.47
N ALA A 30 10.78 -1.81 2.55
CA ALA A 30 11.28 -1.23 3.79
C ALA A 30 10.17 -0.98 4.83
N ASN A 31 8.95 -0.71 4.38
CA ASN A 31 7.79 -0.41 5.24
C ASN A 31 6.47 -0.78 4.55
N MET A 32 5.39 -0.81 5.32
CA MET A 32 4.05 -1.08 4.78
C MET A 32 3.64 -0.07 3.72
N ARG A 33 3.97 1.21 3.88
CA ARG A 33 3.65 2.23 2.86
C ARG A 33 4.20 1.83 1.50
N ALA A 34 5.47 1.42 1.43
CA ALA A 34 6.11 0.99 0.20
C ALA A 34 5.41 -0.23 -0.41
N PHE A 35 5.07 -1.22 0.41
CA PHE A 35 4.33 -2.40 -0.05
C PHE A 35 2.95 -2.05 -0.60
N LEU A 36 2.15 -1.23 0.10
CA LEU A 36 0.77 -0.93 -0.31
C LEU A 36 0.69 -0.20 -1.64
N TYR A 37 1.57 0.78 -1.86
CA TYR A 37 1.67 1.47 -3.14
C TYR A 37 2.18 0.55 -4.25
N TRP A 38 3.06 -0.40 -3.93
CA TRP A 38 3.48 -1.40 -4.91
C TRP A 38 2.33 -2.36 -5.26
N ALA A 39 1.50 -2.74 -4.28
CA ALA A 39 0.31 -3.54 -4.54
C ALA A 39 -0.69 -2.80 -5.44
N ILE A 40 -0.84 -1.47 -5.31
CA ILE A 40 -1.61 -0.66 -6.27
C ILE A 40 -0.99 -0.74 -7.66
N ARG A 41 0.34 -0.59 -7.77
CA ARG A 41 1.05 -0.69 -9.05
C ARG A 41 0.80 -2.03 -9.71
N ASP A 42 0.93 -3.13 -8.97
CA ASP A 42 0.71 -4.49 -9.48
C ASP A 42 -0.76 -4.67 -9.90
N ALA A 43 -1.71 -4.12 -9.13
CA ALA A 43 -3.14 -4.20 -9.44
C ALA A 43 -3.58 -3.33 -10.64
N LEU A 44 -2.77 -2.32 -11.02
CA LEU A 44 -2.98 -1.49 -12.21
C LEU A 44 -2.29 -2.04 -13.45
N ASP A 45 -1.35 -2.98 -13.30
CA ASP A 45 -0.57 -3.52 -14.41
C ASP A 45 -1.38 -4.60 -15.14
N PRO A 46 -1.81 -4.37 -16.40
CA PRO A 46 -2.55 -5.37 -17.17
C PRO A 46 -1.71 -6.62 -17.46
N ALA A 47 -0.38 -6.55 -17.39
CA ALA A 47 0.48 -7.73 -17.55
C ALA A 47 0.42 -8.68 -16.35
N LEU A 48 -0.06 -8.20 -15.19
CA LEU A 48 -0.25 -8.97 -13.96
C LEU A 48 -1.72 -9.33 -13.70
N ASP A 49 -2.57 -9.25 -14.74
CA ASP A 49 -4.02 -9.46 -14.63
C ASP A 49 -4.71 -8.42 -13.71
N GLY A 50 -4.19 -7.19 -13.73
CA GLY A 50 -4.71 -6.08 -12.95
C GLY A 50 -6.11 -5.63 -13.41
N GLU A 51 -7.11 -5.79 -12.55
CA GLU A 51 -8.50 -5.35 -12.79
C GLU A 51 -8.84 -4.01 -12.10
N LEU A 52 -7.86 -3.33 -11.48
CA LEU A 52 -8.13 -2.13 -10.70
C LEU A 52 -8.46 -0.94 -11.62
N ALA A 53 -9.73 -0.55 -11.64
CA ALA A 53 -10.17 0.70 -12.26
C ALA A 53 -10.13 1.84 -11.23
N LEU A 54 -9.29 2.85 -11.47
CA LEU A 54 -9.28 4.06 -10.64
C LEU A 54 -10.48 4.94 -10.99
N PRO A 55 -11.12 5.59 -10.00
CA PRO A 55 -12.13 6.60 -10.27
C PRO A 55 -11.51 7.79 -11.03
N PRO A 56 -12.26 8.46 -11.91
CA PRO A 56 -11.77 9.59 -12.71
C PRO A 56 -11.67 10.85 -11.84
N ILE A 57 -10.67 10.87 -10.95
CA ILE A 57 -10.38 11.97 -10.04
C ILE A 57 -8.96 12.43 -10.36
N ASP A 58 -8.84 13.63 -10.93
CA ASP A 58 -7.57 14.20 -11.37
C ASP A 58 -6.58 14.28 -10.19
N GLU A 59 -7.07 14.61 -9.00
CA GLU A 59 -6.25 14.64 -7.79
C GLU A 59 -5.63 13.29 -7.45
N LEU A 60 -6.37 12.19 -7.62
CA LEU A 60 -5.89 10.83 -7.34
C LEU A 60 -4.83 10.43 -8.36
N THR A 61 -5.05 10.72 -9.64
CA THR A 61 -4.07 10.46 -10.68
C THR A 61 -2.78 11.21 -10.38
N GLN A 62 -2.87 12.50 -10.04
CA GLN A 62 -1.71 13.31 -9.69
C GLN A 62 -0.97 12.74 -8.47
N ASP A 63 -1.71 12.37 -7.42
CA ASP A 63 -1.14 11.78 -6.20
C ASP A 63 -0.36 10.50 -6.52
N LEU A 64 -0.90 9.61 -7.37
CA LEU A 64 -0.26 8.35 -7.74
C LEU A 64 0.94 8.55 -8.67
N THR A 65 0.89 9.54 -9.58
CA THR A 65 1.98 9.81 -10.53
C THR A 65 3.17 10.51 -9.90
N GLU A 66 2.96 11.31 -8.85
CA GLU A 66 4.01 12.10 -8.20
C GLU A 66 4.76 11.30 -7.11
N VAL A 67 4.32 10.09 -6.81
CA VAL A 67 4.94 9.22 -5.80
C VAL A 67 6.19 8.58 -6.38
N HIS A 68 7.34 8.94 -5.81
CA HIS A 68 8.62 8.36 -6.16
C HIS A 68 9.06 7.32 -5.13
N TRP A 69 9.76 6.30 -5.62
CA TRP A 69 10.40 5.27 -4.82
C TRP A 69 11.90 5.22 -5.08
N THR A 70 12.63 4.72 -4.10
CA THR A 70 14.06 4.48 -4.19
C THR A 70 14.39 3.12 -3.56
N THR A 71 15.52 2.56 -3.90
CA THR A 71 16.05 1.32 -3.31
C THR A 71 17.09 1.65 -2.27
N ARG A 72 16.95 1.05 -1.09
CA ARG A 72 17.96 1.11 -0.04
C ARG A 72 19.14 0.19 -0.37
N SER A 73 20.27 0.39 0.31
CA SER A 73 21.49 -0.39 0.11
C SER A 73 21.34 -1.90 0.37
N ASN A 74 20.30 -2.30 1.10
CA ASN A 74 19.95 -3.69 1.36
C ASN A 74 19.03 -4.31 0.29
N GLY A 75 18.67 -3.57 -0.77
CA GLY A 75 17.77 -4.00 -1.83
C GLY A 75 16.30 -3.67 -1.60
N ASP A 76 15.92 -3.20 -0.41
CA ASP A 76 14.52 -2.91 -0.09
C ASP A 76 14.02 -1.66 -0.81
N ILE A 77 12.80 -1.73 -1.33
CA ILE A 77 12.09 -0.60 -1.90
C ILE A 77 11.51 0.26 -0.78
N ILE A 78 11.74 1.57 -0.88
CA ILE A 78 11.15 2.57 0.00
C ILE A 78 10.51 3.69 -0.83
N ILE A 79 9.33 4.11 -0.40
CA ILE A 79 8.65 5.28 -0.94
C ILE A 79 9.07 6.53 -0.18
N GLU A 80 9.15 7.63 -0.91
CA GLU A 80 9.45 8.94 -0.36
C GLU A 80 8.50 9.34 0.78
N GLU A 81 9.03 10.11 1.72
CA GLU A 81 8.25 10.62 2.84
C GLU A 81 7.14 11.57 2.38
N LYS A 82 6.02 11.51 3.08
CA LYS A 82 4.82 12.31 2.81
C LYS A 82 5.13 13.81 2.75
N ASP A 83 6.04 14.29 3.58
CA ASP A 83 6.43 15.70 3.64
C ASP A 83 7.12 16.18 2.36
N ARG A 84 7.89 15.32 1.68
CA ARG A 84 8.54 15.70 0.42
C ARG A 84 7.55 15.70 -0.74
N ILE A 85 6.65 14.71 -0.79
CA ILE A 85 5.57 14.69 -1.79
C ILE A 85 4.67 15.92 -1.61
N LYS A 86 4.31 16.25 -0.35
CA LYS A 86 3.53 17.44 -0.01
C LYS A 86 4.21 18.75 -0.43
N LYS A 87 5.55 18.84 -0.35
CA LYS A 87 6.30 20.01 -0.82
C LYS A 87 6.22 20.20 -2.34
N ARG A 88 6.11 19.11 -3.12
CA ARG A 88 5.97 19.18 -4.59
C ARG A 88 4.53 19.46 -5.02
N LEU A 89 3.58 18.73 -4.44
CA LEU A 89 2.16 18.85 -4.76
C LEU A 89 1.49 20.09 -4.15
N GLY A 90 2.07 20.69 -3.10
CA GLY A 90 1.44 21.76 -2.32
C GLY A 90 0.27 21.31 -1.45
N ARG A 91 -0.14 20.04 -1.54
CA ARG A 91 -1.22 19.41 -0.77
C ARG A 91 -0.82 18.00 -0.34
N SER A 92 -1.57 17.46 0.62
CA SER A 92 -1.36 16.10 1.11
C SER A 92 -1.94 15.09 0.12
N PRO A 93 -1.20 14.03 -0.29
CA PRO A 93 -1.68 13.01 -1.21
C PRO A 93 -2.60 12.00 -0.50
N ASP A 94 -3.70 12.50 0.06
CA ASP A 94 -4.57 11.69 0.93
C ASP A 94 -5.43 10.70 0.14
N TYR A 95 -5.72 10.98 -1.14
CA TYR A 95 -6.46 10.04 -1.99
C TYR A 95 -5.61 8.82 -2.35
N GLY A 96 -4.34 9.03 -2.70
CA GLY A 96 -3.39 7.94 -2.93
C GLY A 96 -3.20 7.07 -1.68
N ASP A 97 -3.04 7.69 -0.52
CA ASP A 97 -2.94 6.98 0.76
C ASP A 97 -4.22 6.20 1.10
N ALA A 98 -5.40 6.75 0.79
CA ALA A 98 -6.69 6.08 1.02
C ALA A 98 -6.82 4.80 0.18
N VAL A 99 -6.47 4.87 -1.11
CA VAL A 99 -6.45 3.68 -2.00
C VAL A 99 -5.38 2.70 -1.52
N ALA A 100 -4.21 3.16 -1.11
CA ALA A 100 -3.16 2.26 -0.62
C ALA A 100 -3.64 1.46 0.60
N ASN A 101 -4.37 2.09 1.52
CA ASN A 101 -4.90 1.42 2.70
C ASN A 101 -5.92 0.31 2.36
N THR A 102 -6.61 0.34 1.22
CA THR A 102 -7.53 -0.75 0.85
C THR A 102 -6.81 -2.07 0.56
N PHE A 103 -5.52 -2.00 0.20
CA PHE A 103 -4.67 -3.17 -0.01
C PHE A 103 -4.07 -3.72 1.28
N SER A 104 -4.35 -3.12 2.45
CA SER A 104 -3.85 -3.61 3.73
C SER A 104 -4.61 -4.86 4.18
N ARG A 105 -4.37 -5.98 3.50
CA ARG A 105 -4.92 -7.26 3.90
C ARG A 105 -4.04 -7.81 5.02
N LYS A 106 -4.38 -7.52 6.28
CA LYS A 106 -3.78 -8.27 7.40
C LYS A 106 -4.15 -9.73 7.20
N LYS A 107 -3.15 -10.63 7.16
CA LYS A 107 -3.39 -12.07 7.29
C LYS A 107 -4.27 -12.26 8.53
N LYS A 108 -5.36 -13.02 8.40
CA LYS A 108 -6.09 -13.49 9.58
C LYS A 108 -5.05 -14.14 10.49
N HIS A 109 -4.93 -13.68 11.73
CA HIS A 109 -4.26 -14.51 12.73
C HIS A 109 -4.96 -15.87 12.66
N LYS A 110 -4.21 -16.93 12.34
CA LYS A 110 -4.67 -18.30 12.65
C LYS A 110 -4.97 -18.23 14.15
N GLN A 111 -6.26 -18.23 14.51
CA GLN A 111 -6.61 -18.59 15.87
C GLN A 111 -6.00 -19.97 16.05
N ALA A 112 -5.02 -20.07 16.95
CA ALA A 112 -4.56 -21.37 17.39
C ALA A 112 -5.81 -22.08 17.91
N GLU A 113 -6.20 -23.16 17.25
CA GLU A 113 -7.17 -24.10 17.81
C GLU A 113 -6.60 -24.55 19.15
N ALA A 114 -7.14 -23.97 20.22
CA ALA A 114 -6.85 -24.40 21.56
C ALA A 114 -7.52 -25.76 21.74
N PHE A 115 -6.66 -26.76 21.76
CA PHE A 115 -6.85 -28.09 22.32
C PHE A 115 -7.78 -28.10 23.55
N CYS A 116 -8.92 -28.81 23.45
CA CYS A 116 -9.50 -29.67 24.49
C CYS A 116 -10.55 -30.59 23.86
#